data_AF-A0A6H1ZR56-F1
#
_entry.id   AF-A0A6H1ZR56-F1
#
_cell.length_a   1.000
_cell.length_b   1.000
_cell.length_c   1.000
_cell.angle_alpha   90.00
_cell.angle_beta   90.00
_cell.angle_gamma   90.00
#
_symmetry.space_group_name_H-M   'P 1'
#
loop_
_entity.id
_entity.type
_entity.pdbx_description
1 polymer ?
#
loop_
_entity_poly.entity_id
_entity_poly.type
_entity_poly.pdbx_seq_one_letter_code
_entity_poly.pdbx_strand_id
1 'polypeptide(L)'
;MNHYVFASPDILEKCTFDSIEALDDVCEDFYSVVLSGSQQLELLLKLWGIEGYQKVELPESEDFESVIDISANKFPELSKDGFDDFYERWILESGRDSNMDEYGQLTFILGQANIWNQRPYKVVLSERS
;
A
#
# COMPACT_ATOMS: atom_id res chain seq x y z
N MET A 1 8.69 -1.95 13.67
CA MET A 1 8.54 -1.81 12.20
C MET A 1 7.25 -2.48 11.87
N ASN A 2 6.44 -1.85 11.03
CA ASN A 2 5.09 -2.27 10.71
C ASN A 2 5.04 -2.65 9.24
N HIS A 3 4.42 -3.78 8.94
CA HIS A 3 4.23 -4.27 7.60
C HIS A 3 2.90 -3.76 7.06
N TYR A 4 2.96 -3.11 5.90
CA TYR A 4 1.80 -2.59 5.20
C TYR A 4 1.64 -3.30 3.87
N VAL A 5 0.51 -3.99 3.68
CA VAL A 5 0.18 -4.73 2.47
C VAL A 5 -0.70 -3.86 1.58
N PHE A 6 -0.20 -3.58 0.39
CA PHE A 6 -0.92 -2.92 -0.68
C PHE A 6 -1.56 -3.98 -1.58
N ALA A 7 -2.88 -3.89 -1.74
CA ALA A 7 -3.64 -4.86 -2.50
C ALA A 7 -4.73 -4.17 -3.34
N SER A 8 -5.11 -4.81 -4.43
CA SER A 8 -6.18 -4.34 -5.31
C SER A 8 -7.10 -5.51 -5.66
N PRO A 9 -8.03 -5.89 -4.76
CA PRO A 9 -8.96 -6.97 -5.00
C PRO A 9 -9.97 -6.57 -6.08
N ASP A 10 -10.38 -7.52 -6.91
CA ASP A 10 -11.43 -7.29 -7.91
C ASP A 10 -12.83 -7.30 -7.29
N ILE A 11 -12.99 -8.00 -6.16
CA ILE A 11 -14.25 -8.13 -5.41
C ILE A 11 -13.92 -8.02 -3.91
N LEU A 12 -14.74 -7.30 -3.14
CA LEU A 12 -14.68 -7.33 -1.68
C LEU A 12 -15.76 -8.26 -1.14
N GLU A 13 -15.33 -9.46 -0.75
CA GLU A 13 -16.17 -10.37 0.02
C GLU A 13 -16.08 -10.04 1.51
N LYS A 14 -17.02 -10.55 2.31
CA LYS A 14 -17.06 -10.26 3.74
C LYS A 14 -15.77 -10.69 4.46
N CYS A 15 -15.14 -11.76 3.99
CA CYS A 15 -13.97 -12.38 4.60
C CYS A 15 -12.64 -11.98 3.96
N THR A 16 -12.63 -11.07 2.98
CA THR A 16 -11.43 -10.71 2.21
C THR A 16 -10.27 -10.23 3.09
N PHE A 17 -10.55 -9.68 4.26
CA PHE A 17 -9.53 -9.18 5.19
C PHE A 17 -9.40 -10.04 6.46
N ASP A 18 -9.95 -11.25 6.47
CA ASP A 18 -9.86 -12.12 7.66
C ASP A 18 -8.45 -12.69 7.83
N SER A 19 -7.75 -12.99 6.74
CA SER A 19 -6.36 -13.48 6.72
C SER A 19 -5.64 -13.14 5.41
N ILE A 20 -4.32 -13.35 5.35
CA ILE A 20 -3.54 -13.20 4.11
C ILE A 20 -4.01 -14.20 3.04
N GLU A 21 -4.35 -15.43 3.43
CA GLU A 21 -4.85 -16.45 2.49
C GLU A 21 -6.20 -16.02 1.89
N ALA A 22 -7.10 -15.45 2.70
CA ALA A 22 -8.37 -14.94 2.20
C ALA A 22 -8.21 -13.75 1.25
N LEU A 23 -7.15 -12.95 1.42
CA LEU A 23 -6.79 -11.88 0.50
C LEU A 23 -6.23 -12.44 -0.82
N ASP A 24 -5.37 -13.45 -0.75
CA ASP A 24 -4.76 -14.13 -1.92
C ASP A 24 -5.82 -14.78 -2.83
N ASP A 25 -6.92 -15.29 -2.25
CA ASP A 25 -8.03 -15.87 -3.00
C ASP A 25 -8.75 -14.86 -3.93
N VAL A 26 -8.66 -13.55 -3.65
CA VAL A 26 -9.37 -12.48 -4.40
C VAL A 26 -8.46 -11.42 -5.00
N CYS A 27 -7.16 -11.48 -4.71
CA CYS A 27 -6.12 -10.61 -5.27
C CYS A 27 -5.13 -11.44 -6.07
N GLU A 28 -4.93 -11.09 -7.34
CA GLU A 28 -3.89 -11.72 -8.17
C GLU A 28 -2.48 -11.49 -7.61
N ASP A 29 -2.22 -10.30 -7.07
CA ASP A 29 -0.96 -9.92 -6.44
C ASP A 29 -1.23 -8.88 -5.35
N PHE A 30 -0.42 -8.93 -4.30
CA PHE A 30 -0.28 -7.88 -3.28
C PHE A 30 1.19 -7.69 -2.92
N TYR A 31 1.55 -6.50 -2.45
CA TYR A 31 2.93 -6.13 -2.16
C TYR A 31 3.03 -5.50 -0.79
N SER A 32 4.06 -5.86 -0.03
CA SER A 32 4.29 -5.31 1.30
C SER A 32 5.42 -4.29 1.30
N VAL A 33 5.31 -3.31 2.20
CA VAL A 33 6.36 -2.36 2.53
C VAL A 33 6.52 -2.27 4.04
N VAL A 34 7.78 -2.19 4.49
CA VAL A 34 8.12 -2.13 5.92
C VAL A 34 8.42 -0.71 6.34
N LEU A 35 7.53 -0.12 7.13
CA LEU A 35 7.63 1.27 7.58
C LEU A 35 7.83 1.33 9.10
N SER A 36 8.30 2.47 9.60
CA SER A 36 8.52 2.67 11.05
C SER A 36 7.22 2.90 11.82
N GLY A 37 6.11 3.21 11.14
CA GLY A 37 4.79 3.40 11.72
C GLY A 37 3.81 4.14 10.79
N SER A 38 2.63 4.47 11.30
CA SER A 38 1.54 5.05 10.50
C SER A 38 1.87 6.43 9.90
N GLN A 39 2.67 7.24 10.58
CA GLN A 39 3.11 8.56 10.07
C GLN A 39 3.90 8.44 8.77
N GLN A 40 4.70 7.38 8.61
CA GLN A 40 5.44 7.13 7.38
C GLN A 40 4.51 6.64 6.26
N LEU A 41 3.49 5.84 6.59
CA LEU A 41 2.47 5.47 5.63
C LEU A 41 1.70 6.70 5.13
N GLU A 42 1.29 7.59 6.04
CA GLU A 42 0.60 8.83 5.69
C GLU A 42 1.45 9.72 4.77
N LEU A 43 2.75 9.84 5.07
CA LEU A 43 3.68 10.57 4.20
C LEU A 43 3.79 9.92 2.82
N LEU A 44 3.93 8.59 2.76
CA LEU A 44 4.03 7.85 1.50
C LEU A 44 2.79 8.05 0.62
N LEU A 45 1.60 7.87 1.20
CA LEU A 45 0.32 8.08 0.51
C LEU A 45 0.17 9.52 0.04
N LYS A 46 0.55 10.49 0.87
CA LYS A 46 0.54 11.91 0.50
C LYS A 46 1.48 12.21 -0.67
N LEU A 47 2.68 11.64 -0.71
CA LEU A 47 3.61 11.80 -1.83
C LEU A 47 3.07 11.20 -3.13
N TRP A 48 2.22 10.18 -3.03
CA TRP A 48 1.47 9.62 -4.15
C TRP A 48 0.20 10.40 -4.50
N GLY A 49 -0.12 11.47 -3.78
CA GLY A 49 -1.34 12.26 -3.97
C GLY A 49 -2.60 11.55 -3.50
N ILE A 50 -2.47 10.53 -2.65
CA ILE A 50 -3.58 9.77 -2.06
C ILE A 50 -3.95 10.44 -0.74
N GLU A 51 -5.15 11.02 -0.69
CA GLU A 51 -5.67 11.74 0.48
C GLU A 51 -7.13 11.36 0.75
N GLY A 52 -7.66 11.81 1.89
CA GLY A 52 -9.09 11.68 2.21
C GLY A 52 -9.57 10.26 2.51
N TYR A 53 -8.66 9.34 2.82
CA TYR A 53 -8.98 7.96 3.19
C TYR A 53 -9.36 7.83 4.67
N GLN A 54 -10.04 6.74 5.00
CA GLN A 54 -10.38 6.38 6.36
C GLN A 54 -9.76 5.04 6.73
N LYS A 55 -9.20 4.98 7.94
CA LYS A 55 -8.74 3.75 8.56
C LYS A 55 -9.90 3.07 9.27
N VAL A 56 -10.09 1.79 9.00
CA VAL A 56 -11.07 0.92 9.66
C VAL A 56 -10.30 -0.18 10.38
N GLU A 57 -10.55 -0.35 11.68
CA GLU A 57 -9.94 -1.41 12.47
C GLU A 57 -10.60 -2.76 12.13
N LEU A 58 -9.80 -3.83 12.12
CA LEU A 58 -10.20 -5.19 11.82
C LEU A 58 -9.98 -6.09 13.06
N PRO A 59 -10.82 -5.96 14.11
CA PRO A 59 -10.61 -6.69 15.35
C PRO A 59 -10.78 -8.21 15.22
N GLU A 60 -11.53 -8.66 14.21
CA GLU A 60 -11.82 -10.08 13.94
C GLU A 60 -10.82 -10.73 12.97
N SER A 61 -9.93 -9.94 12.35
CA SER A 61 -8.91 -10.45 11.43
C SER A 61 -7.75 -11.12 12.20
N GLU A 62 -7.31 -12.26 11.68
CA GLU A 62 -6.19 -13.03 12.22
C GLU A 62 -4.85 -12.34 11.90
N ASP A 63 -4.68 -11.87 10.67
CA ASP A 63 -3.40 -11.34 10.16
C ASP A 63 -3.34 -9.82 10.08
N PHE A 64 -4.48 -9.11 10.12
CA PHE A 64 -4.51 -7.67 9.94
C PHE A 64 -5.06 -6.95 11.17
N GLU A 65 -4.49 -5.79 11.47
CA GLU A 65 -5.00 -4.89 12.50
C GLU A 65 -6.06 -3.95 11.94
N SER A 66 -5.88 -3.52 10.68
CA SER A 66 -6.71 -2.48 10.07
C SER A 66 -6.55 -2.45 8.56
N VAL A 67 -7.53 -1.80 7.92
CA VAL A 67 -7.56 -1.53 6.49
C VAL A 67 -7.80 -0.04 6.23
N ILE A 68 -7.17 0.47 5.19
CA ILE A 68 -7.42 1.79 4.62
C ILE A 68 -7.93 1.58 3.21
N ASP A 69 -9.11 2.12 2.91
CA ASP A 69 -9.64 2.17 1.55
C ASP A 69 -9.10 3.41 0.82
N ILE A 70 -8.37 3.18 -0.25
CA ILE A 70 -7.80 4.22 -1.13
C ILE A 70 -8.38 4.14 -2.55
N SER A 71 -9.49 3.40 -2.75
CA SER A 71 -10.11 3.14 -4.06
C SER A 71 -10.54 4.40 -4.80
N ALA A 72 -10.87 5.46 -4.07
CA ALA A 72 -11.23 6.77 -4.63
C ALA A 72 -10.05 7.53 -5.26
N ASN A 73 -8.81 7.12 -4.94
CA ASN A 73 -7.60 7.72 -5.45
C ASN A 73 -6.96 6.84 -6.53
N LYS A 74 -6.12 7.46 -7.35
CA LYS A 74 -5.28 6.76 -8.33
C LYS A 74 -3.84 6.76 -7.86
N PHE A 75 -3.15 5.67 -8.08
CA PHE A 75 -1.70 5.64 -7.97
C PHE A 75 -1.09 6.46 -9.11
N PRO A 76 0.03 7.18 -8.84
CA PRO A 76 0.74 7.88 -9.88
C PRO A 76 1.38 6.89 -10.85
N GLU A 77 1.20 7.12 -12.15
CA GLU A 77 1.85 6.35 -13.22
C GLU A 77 3.15 7.07 -13.59
N LEU A 78 4.24 6.69 -12.92
CA LEU A 78 5.54 7.33 -13.07
C LEU A 78 6.39 6.65 -14.14
N SER A 79 7.19 7.45 -14.86
CA SER A 79 8.33 6.91 -15.61
C SER A 79 9.44 6.48 -14.64
N LYS A 80 10.48 5.81 -15.15
CA LYS A 80 11.65 5.48 -14.33
C LYS A 80 12.26 6.72 -13.66
N ASP A 81 12.54 7.76 -14.46
CA ASP A 81 13.12 9.00 -13.94
C ASP A 81 12.17 9.67 -12.91
N GLY A 82 10.86 9.63 -13.17
CA GLY A 82 9.86 10.14 -12.21
C GLY A 82 9.79 9.34 -10.91
N PHE A 83 10.03 8.03 -10.96
CA PHE A 83 10.14 7.19 -9.77
C PHE A 83 11.40 7.52 -8.97
N ASP A 84 12.54 7.68 -9.63
CA ASP A 84 13.80 8.05 -8.98
C ASP A 84 13.66 9.41 -8.25
N ASP A 85 13.05 10.41 -8.89
CA ASP A 85 12.72 11.70 -8.27
C ASP A 85 11.79 11.56 -7.05
N PHE A 86 10.76 10.71 -7.15
CA PHE A 86 9.87 10.40 -6.04
C PHE A 86 10.64 9.75 -4.87
N TYR A 87 11.50 8.79 -5.16
CA TYR A 87 12.19 8.02 -4.13
C TYR A 87 13.23 8.89 -3.40
N GLU A 88 13.96 9.75 -4.11
CA GLU A 88 14.85 10.74 -3.48
C GLU A 88 14.07 11.66 -2.53
N ARG A 89 12.89 12.12 -2.95
CA ARG A 89 12.01 12.94 -2.12
C ARG A 89 11.47 12.17 -0.92
N TRP A 90 11.08 10.91 -1.10
CA TRP A 90 10.63 10.03 -0.02
C TRP A 90 11.71 9.87 1.06
N ILE A 91 12.94 9.55 0.67
CA ILE A 91 14.08 9.42 1.59
C ILE A 91 14.34 10.73 2.35
N LEU A 92 14.32 11.86 1.64
CA LEU A 92 14.53 13.18 2.24
C LEU A 92 13.43 13.54 3.26
N GLU A 93 12.15 13.39 2.91
CA GLU A 93 11.03 13.78 3.77
C GLU A 93 10.80 12.79 4.93
N SER A 94 11.08 11.51 4.73
CA SER A 94 10.93 10.49 5.77
C SER A 94 12.11 10.43 6.74
N GLY A 95 13.25 11.03 6.39
CA GLY A 95 14.50 10.96 7.13
C GLY A 95 15.10 9.56 7.21
N ARG A 96 14.70 8.67 6.29
CA ARG A 96 15.19 7.29 6.21
C ARG A 96 16.51 7.25 5.44
N ASP A 97 17.26 6.17 5.62
CA ASP A 97 18.38 5.86 4.75
C ASP A 97 17.87 5.15 3.50
N SER A 98 18.54 5.35 2.36
CA SER A 98 18.23 4.63 1.13
C SER A 98 18.41 3.13 1.33
N ASN A 99 17.34 2.37 1.08
CA ASN A 99 17.32 0.91 1.18
C ASN A 99 16.90 0.29 -0.17
N MET A 100 17.72 -0.61 -0.73
CA MET A 100 17.41 -1.27 -2.01
C MET A 100 16.15 -2.15 -1.96
N ASP A 101 15.86 -2.77 -0.82
CA ASP A 101 14.67 -3.60 -0.64
C ASP A 101 13.41 -2.72 -0.67
N GLU A 102 13.43 -1.59 0.05
CA GLU A 102 12.33 -0.60 0.05
C GLU A 102 12.16 0.03 -1.34
N TYR A 103 13.25 0.41 -2.00
CA TYR A 103 13.22 0.89 -3.38
C TYR A 103 12.51 -0.11 -4.30
N GLY A 104 12.88 -1.40 -4.20
CA GLY A 104 12.25 -2.48 -4.96
C GLY A 104 10.76 -2.61 -4.65
N GLN A 105 10.38 -2.68 -3.38
CA GLN A 105 8.99 -2.78 -2.94
C GLN A 105 8.13 -1.63 -3.49
N LEU A 106 8.58 -0.39 -3.35
CA LEU A 106 7.86 0.78 -3.86
C LEU A 106 7.80 0.81 -5.39
N THR A 107 8.87 0.35 -6.06
CA THR A 107 8.88 0.20 -7.53
C THR A 107 7.83 -0.79 -7.99
N PHE A 108 7.69 -1.94 -7.33
CA PHE A 108 6.68 -2.93 -7.68
C PHE A 108 5.27 -2.38 -7.48
N ILE A 109 4.98 -1.75 -6.34
CA ILE A 109 3.66 -1.15 -6.07
C ILE A 109 3.28 -0.15 -7.16
N LEU A 110 4.15 0.82 -7.47
CA LEU A 110 3.87 1.84 -8.48
C LEU A 110 3.89 1.27 -9.91
N GLY A 111 4.63 0.19 -10.15
CA GLY A 111 4.61 -0.55 -11.41
C GLY A 111 3.22 -1.10 -11.75
N GLN A 112 2.42 -1.41 -10.73
CA GLN A 112 1.05 -1.91 -10.92
C GLN A 112 0.01 -0.80 -11.13
N ALA A 113 0.39 0.49 -11.07
CA ALA A 113 -0.55 1.61 -11.10
C ALA A 113 -1.50 1.55 -12.30
N ASN A 114 -1.01 1.22 -13.50
CA ASN A 114 -1.86 1.11 -14.71
C ASN A 114 -2.97 0.06 -14.54
N ILE A 115 -2.68 -1.07 -13.90
CA ILE A 115 -3.65 -2.15 -13.67
C ILE A 115 -4.58 -1.78 -12.50
N TRP A 116 -4.02 -1.41 -11.35
CA TRP A 116 -4.78 -1.11 -10.13
C TRP A 116 -5.67 0.12 -10.24
N ASN A 117 -5.31 1.10 -11.07
CA ASN A 117 -6.14 2.26 -11.37
C ASN A 117 -7.42 1.90 -12.15
N GLN A 118 -7.48 0.73 -12.78
CA GLN A 118 -8.65 0.21 -13.49
C GLN A 118 -9.51 -0.70 -12.61
N ARG A 119 -8.96 -1.19 -11.49
CA ARG A 119 -9.67 -2.05 -10.54
C ARG A 119 -10.61 -1.27 -9.62
N PRO A 120 -11.73 -1.89 -9.22
CA PRO A 120 -12.74 -1.24 -8.38
C PRO A 120 -12.23 -0.93 -6.98
N TYR A 121 -11.35 -1.77 -6.43
CA TYR A 121 -10.86 -1.64 -5.06
C TYR A 121 -9.34 -1.54 -4.99
N LYS A 122 -8.85 -0.67 -4.10
CA LYS A 122 -7.44 -0.52 -3.71
C LYS A 122 -7.40 -0.28 -2.22
N VAL A 123 -6.65 -1.09 -1.50
CA VAL A 123 -6.58 -1.04 -0.05
C VAL A 123 -5.16 -1.14 0.45
N VAL A 124 -4.94 -0.61 1.66
CA VAL A 124 -3.72 -0.79 2.42
C VAL A 124 -4.06 -1.44 3.76
N LEU A 125 -3.54 -2.62 4.00
CA LEU A 125 -3.73 -3.38 5.22
C LEU A 125 -2.50 -3.22 6.12
N SER A 126 -2.71 -3.05 7.42
CA SER A 126 -1.63 -3.13 8.41
C SER A 126 -1.59 -4.54 8.97
N GLU A 127 -0.49 -5.25 8.80
CA GLU A 127 -0.32 -6.59 9.40
C GLU A 127 -0.23 -6.50 10.92
N ARG A 128 -0.76 -7.53 11.57
CA ARG A 128 -0.71 -7.74 13.02
C ARG A 128 0.65 -8.31 13.40
N SER A 129 1.32 -7.64 14.34
CA SER A 129 2.65 -8.02 14.86
C SER A 129 2.58 -8.80 16.17
#